data_AF-A0A2E9LRM1-F1
#
_entry.id   AF-A0A2E9LRM1-F1
#
_cell.length_a   1.000
_cell.length_b   1.000
_cell.length_c   1.000
_cell.angle_alpha   90.00
_cell.angle_beta   90.00
_cell.angle_gamma   90.00
#
_symmetry.space_group_name_H-M   'P 1'
#
loop_
_entity.id
_entity.type
_entity.pdbx_description
1 polymer ?
#
loop_
_entity_poly.entity_id
_entity_poly.type
_entity_poly.pdbx_seq_one_letter_code
_entity_poly.pdbx_strand_id
1 'polypeptide(L)'
;CSLSANTGLPALSIPAGWTGGLPIGLELLGRSLDDARLIALGYAYEQATNHRRTPLSTPPLLSGRGPKPITFTVRTTTASAPRSTVRPRARVQFTYNSLTGTLAYNIRVSGVRADDVFAVVLSTNDEEGRPYIERRLAGPSVSPAQGMLTLDTDEREQLESGEFYLELMTRNHPFGTGRKQVLPVRR
;
A
#
# COMPACT_ATOMS: atom_id res chain seq x y z
N CYS A 1 -18.78 1.29 -24.79
CA CYS A 1 -19.68 2.11 -25.63
C CYS A 1 -19.63 1.81 -27.14
N SER A 2 -19.35 0.58 -27.62
CA SER A 2 -19.48 0.30 -29.08
C SER A 2 -20.95 0.13 -29.49
N LEU A 3 -21.75 -0.50 -28.63
CA LEU A 3 -23.16 -0.79 -28.91
C LEU A 3 -24.01 0.48 -28.99
N SER A 4 -23.89 1.40 -28.03
CA SER A 4 -24.58 2.70 -28.05
C SER A 4 -24.15 3.56 -29.24
N ALA A 5 -22.84 3.68 -29.49
CA ALA A 5 -22.30 4.45 -30.61
C ALA A 5 -22.82 3.96 -31.99
N ASN A 6 -22.96 2.65 -32.17
CA ASN A 6 -23.42 2.07 -33.44
C ASN A 6 -24.94 2.06 -33.60
N THR A 7 -25.70 2.09 -32.50
CA THR A 7 -27.16 1.98 -32.52
C THR A 7 -27.88 3.32 -32.33
N GLY A 8 -27.18 4.35 -31.85
CA GLY A 8 -27.79 5.62 -31.45
C GLY A 8 -28.65 5.52 -30.19
N LEU A 9 -28.58 4.40 -29.46
CA LEU A 9 -29.30 4.22 -28.21
C LEU A 9 -28.59 4.93 -27.05
N PRO A 10 -29.33 5.53 -26.11
CA PRO A 10 -28.74 6.18 -24.95
C PRO A 10 -28.07 5.14 -24.04
N ALA A 11 -26.89 5.47 -23.51
CA ALA A 11 -26.16 4.65 -22.56
C ALA A 11 -25.60 5.50 -21.42
N LEU A 12 -25.52 4.91 -20.23
CA LEU A 12 -25.02 5.54 -19.01
C LEU A 12 -24.03 4.62 -18.32
N SER A 13 -22.80 5.09 -18.12
CA SER A 13 -21.77 4.37 -17.38
C SER A 13 -21.71 4.86 -15.93
N ILE A 14 -21.76 3.94 -14.98
CA ILE A 14 -21.74 4.22 -13.54
C ILE A 14 -20.72 3.34 -12.80
N PRO A 15 -20.11 3.81 -11.69
CA PRO A 15 -19.15 3.00 -10.93
C PRO A 15 -19.82 1.79 -10.28
N ALA A 16 -19.28 0.59 -10.48
CA ALA A 16 -19.85 -0.67 -10.00
C ALA A 16 -19.01 -1.38 -8.92
N GLY A 17 -17.86 -0.82 -8.58
CA GLY A 17 -16.97 -1.37 -7.56
C GLY A 17 -15.52 -1.32 -7.97
N TRP A 18 -14.72 -2.19 -7.34
CA TRP A 18 -13.27 -2.26 -7.49
C TRP A 18 -12.81 -3.71 -7.54
N THR A 19 -11.76 -3.98 -8.32
CA THR A 19 -11.02 -5.26 -8.29
C THR A 19 -9.55 -5.00 -8.54
N GLY A 20 -8.67 -5.62 -7.75
CA GLY A 20 -7.21 -5.43 -7.84
C GLY A 20 -6.79 -3.95 -7.87
N GLY A 21 -7.38 -3.13 -7.00
CA GLY A 21 -7.08 -1.69 -6.93
C GLY A 21 -7.56 -0.84 -8.11
N LEU A 22 -8.36 -1.40 -9.04
CA LEU A 22 -8.87 -0.70 -10.23
C LEU A 22 -10.40 -0.54 -10.20
N PRO A 23 -10.94 0.61 -10.64
CA PRO A 23 -12.37 0.84 -10.66
C PRO A 23 -13.03 0.06 -11.81
N ILE A 24 -14.18 -0.53 -11.53
CA ILE A 24 -15.03 -1.21 -12.52
C ILE A 24 -16.28 -0.36 -12.76
N GLY A 25 -16.73 -0.28 -14.00
CA GLY A 25 -17.98 0.38 -14.39
C GLY A 25 -19.05 -0.62 -14.84
N LEU A 26 -20.31 -0.22 -14.66
CA LEU A 26 -21.49 -0.86 -15.25
C LEU A 26 -22.06 0.08 -16.32
N GLU A 27 -22.34 -0.43 -17.51
CA GLU A 27 -23.01 0.32 -18.59
C GLU A 27 -24.48 -0.09 -18.65
N LEU A 28 -25.38 0.88 -18.44
CA LEU A 28 -26.81 0.73 -18.66
C LEU A 28 -27.15 1.21 -20.07
N LEU A 29 -27.95 0.45 -20.80
CA LEU A 29 -28.44 0.80 -22.14
C LEU A 29 -29.94 1.06 -22.09
N GLY A 30 -30.37 2.21 -22.59
CA GLY A 30 -31.77 2.60 -22.68
C GLY A 30 -32.36 2.40 -24.07
N ARG A 31 -33.68 2.53 -24.17
CA ARG A 31 -34.39 2.64 -25.45
C ARG A 31 -34.19 4.04 -26.03
N SER A 32 -34.46 4.20 -27.32
CA SER A 32 -34.42 5.52 -27.97
C SER A 32 -35.25 6.54 -27.20
N LEU A 33 -34.64 7.68 -26.86
CA LEU A 33 -35.24 8.82 -26.13
C LEU A 33 -35.74 8.50 -24.71
N ASP A 34 -35.26 7.42 -24.08
CA ASP A 34 -35.64 7.00 -22.71
C ASP A 34 -34.62 7.46 -21.64
N ASP A 35 -33.91 8.58 -21.90
CA ASP A 35 -32.83 9.12 -21.09
C ASP A 35 -33.26 9.42 -19.65
N ALA A 36 -34.47 9.94 -19.45
CA ALA A 36 -34.99 10.27 -18.13
C ALA A 36 -35.08 9.04 -17.22
N ARG A 37 -35.55 7.90 -17.77
CA ARG A 37 -35.61 6.64 -17.04
C ARG A 37 -34.21 6.08 -16.79
N LEU A 38 -33.33 6.18 -17.77
CA LEU A 38 -31.94 5.73 -17.66
C LEU A 38 -31.20 6.46 -16.53
N ILE A 39 -31.36 7.78 -16.45
CA ILE A 39 -30.81 8.62 -15.37
C ILE A 39 -31.42 8.23 -14.02
N ALA A 40 -32.74 8.04 -13.93
CA ALA A 40 -33.39 7.66 -12.68
C ALA A 40 -32.86 6.30 -12.14
N LEU A 41 -32.64 5.34 -13.02
CA LEU A 41 -32.05 4.03 -12.65
C LEU A 41 -30.59 4.18 -12.21
N GLY A 42 -29.78 4.91 -12.96
CA GLY A 42 -28.38 5.16 -12.61
C GLY A 42 -28.23 5.87 -11.27
N TYR A 43 -29.09 6.88 -11.02
CA TYR A 43 -29.14 7.60 -9.75
C TYR A 43 -29.51 6.68 -8.58
N ALA A 44 -30.59 5.90 -8.72
CA ALA A 44 -31.00 4.98 -7.67
C ALA A 44 -29.89 3.96 -7.31
N TYR A 45 -29.18 3.44 -8.33
CA TYR A 45 -28.04 2.56 -8.14
C TYR A 45 -26.87 3.25 -7.43
N GLU A 46 -26.49 4.45 -7.86
CA GLU A 46 -25.39 5.21 -7.25
C GLU A 46 -25.67 5.50 -5.78
N GLN A 47 -26.87 5.99 -5.45
CA GLN A 47 -27.26 6.32 -4.07
C GLN A 47 -27.30 5.08 -3.18
N ALA A 48 -27.67 3.91 -3.71
CA ALA A 48 -27.72 2.67 -2.96
C ALA A 48 -26.32 2.07 -2.68
N THR A 49 -25.31 2.37 -3.51
CA THR A 49 -24.04 1.63 -3.51
C THR A 49 -22.81 2.46 -3.14
N ASN A 50 -22.77 3.74 -3.53
CA ASN A 50 -21.65 4.66 -3.29
C ASN A 50 -20.26 4.07 -3.63
N HIS A 51 -20.14 3.33 -4.74
CA HIS A 51 -18.90 2.64 -5.13
C HIS A 51 -17.72 3.56 -5.50
N ARG A 52 -17.98 4.84 -5.78
CA ARG A 52 -16.95 5.80 -6.16
C ARG A 52 -16.01 6.08 -4.98
N ARG A 53 -14.70 5.98 -5.23
CA ARG A 53 -13.64 6.38 -4.29
C ARG A 53 -12.70 7.38 -4.95
N THR A 54 -12.08 8.24 -4.15
CA THR A 54 -11.04 9.18 -4.64
C THR A 54 -9.74 8.44 -4.93
N PRO A 55 -9.07 8.69 -6.06
CA PRO A 55 -7.80 8.03 -6.35
C PRO A 55 -6.68 8.54 -5.43
N LEU A 56 -5.81 7.63 -5.00
CA LEU A 56 -4.70 7.94 -4.07
C LEU A 56 -3.64 8.87 -4.68
N SER A 57 -3.53 8.94 -6.00
CA SER A 57 -2.55 9.80 -6.71
C SER A 57 -2.90 11.28 -6.67
N THR A 58 -4.15 11.64 -6.35
CA THR A 58 -4.60 13.04 -6.23
C THR A 58 -5.20 13.30 -4.84
N PRO A 59 -4.40 13.25 -3.77
CA PRO A 59 -4.86 13.57 -2.43
C PRO A 59 -5.28 15.04 -2.32
N PRO A 60 -6.08 15.41 -1.31
CA PRO A 60 -6.45 16.79 -1.05
C PRO A 60 -5.23 17.72 -0.96
N LEU A 61 -5.39 18.94 -1.45
CA LEU A 61 -4.36 19.96 -1.35
C LEU A 61 -4.22 20.44 0.10
N LEU A 62 -2.98 20.62 0.55
CA LEU A 62 -2.65 21.24 1.83
C LEU A 62 -2.28 22.70 1.55
N SER A 63 -3.15 23.64 1.94
CA SER A 63 -2.99 25.08 1.69
C SER A 63 -2.77 25.41 0.20
N GLY A 64 -3.54 24.76 -0.68
CA GLY A 64 -3.48 24.98 -2.13
C GLY A 64 -2.28 24.33 -2.84
N ARG A 65 -1.52 23.46 -2.17
CA ARG A 65 -0.38 22.74 -2.75
C ARG A 65 -0.49 21.24 -2.51
N GLY A 66 0.09 20.44 -3.42
CA GLY A 66 0.18 19.00 -3.25
C GLY A 66 1.01 18.63 -2.00
N PRO A 67 0.70 17.50 -1.34
CA PRO A 67 1.46 17.05 -0.19
C PRO A 67 2.92 16.77 -0.57
N LYS A 68 3.84 17.22 0.29
CA LYS A 68 5.27 16.93 0.14
C LYS A 68 5.57 15.50 0.60
N PRO A 69 6.63 14.87 0.07
CA PRO A 69 7.07 13.57 0.55
C PRO A 69 7.35 13.58 2.07
N ILE A 70 6.86 12.57 2.77
CA ILE A 70 6.99 12.45 4.23
C ILE A 70 8.15 11.52 4.54
N THR A 71 9.06 11.96 5.40
CA THR A 71 10.20 11.15 5.87
C THR A 71 9.96 10.69 7.30
N PHE A 72 10.09 9.40 7.58
CA PHE A 72 9.91 8.82 8.91
C PHE A 72 10.90 7.67 9.15
N THR A 73 11.13 7.31 10.41
CA THR A 73 12.08 6.26 10.78
C THR A 73 11.39 5.19 11.60
N VAL A 74 11.52 3.95 11.17
CA VAL A 74 11.05 2.77 11.90
C VAL A 74 12.26 2.02 12.46
N ARG A 75 12.13 1.53 13.69
CA ARG A 75 13.17 0.76 14.36
C ARG A 75 12.58 -0.55 14.83
N THR A 76 13.15 -1.67 14.39
CA THR A 76 12.84 -3.01 14.89
C THR A 76 14.02 -3.58 15.66
N THR A 77 13.74 -4.40 16.66
CA THR A 77 14.76 -5.07 17.48
C THR A 77 14.40 -6.52 17.64
N THR A 78 15.33 -7.43 17.34
CA THR A 78 15.13 -8.87 17.50
C THR A 78 15.63 -9.32 18.88
N ALA A 79 15.18 -10.49 19.30
CA ALA A 79 15.72 -11.15 20.49
C ALA A 79 17.20 -11.47 20.28
N SER A 80 17.97 -11.43 21.38
CA SER A 80 19.40 -11.73 21.31
C SER A 80 19.65 -13.22 21.14
N ALA A 81 20.82 -13.56 20.62
CA ALA A 81 21.28 -14.94 20.55
C ALA A 81 21.52 -15.51 21.97
N PRO A 82 21.42 -16.82 22.19
CA PRO A 82 21.64 -17.44 23.51
C PRO A 82 22.99 -17.13 24.17
N ARG A 83 23.98 -16.67 23.40
CA ARG A 83 25.35 -16.33 23.84
C ARG A 83 25.73 -14.85 23.66
N SER A 84 24.75 -13.97 23.42
CA SER A 84 24.98 -12.54 23.24
C SER A 84 24.06 -11.73 24.16
N THR A 85 24.56 -10.61 24.67
CA THR A 85 23.75 -9.60 25.37
C THR A 85 23.28 -8.50 24.41
N VAL A 86 23.90 -8.41 23.22
CA VAL A 86 23.60 -7.41 22.21
C VAL A 86 22.39 -7.86 21.41
N ARG A 87 21.32 -7.05 21.42
CA ARG A 87 20.13 -7.28 20.61
C ARG A 87 20.35 -6.73 19.21
N PRO A 88 20.14 -7.52 18.15
CA PRO A 88 20.18 -6.99 16.80
C PRO A 88 19.07 -5.97 16.58
N ARG A 89 19.37 -4.92 15.83
CA ARG A 89 18.45 -3.83 15.54
C ARG A 89 18.56 -3.40 14.09
N ALA A 90 17.43 -3.17 13.44
CA ALA A 90 17.38 -2.51 12.15
C ALA A 90 16.70 -1.14 12.29
N ARG A 91 17.36 -0.11 11.76
CA ARG A 91 16.81 1.23 11.62
C ARG A 91 16.60 1.49 10.14
N VAL A 92 15.36 1.75 9.75
CA VAL A 92 15.00 2.09 8.37
C VAL A 92 14.42 3.48 8.35
N GLN A 93 15.03 4.34 7.54
CA GLN A 93 14.47 5.64 7.20
C GLN A 93 13.71 5.50 5.89
N PHE A 94 12.43 5.83 5.91
CA PHE A 94 11.54 5.83 4.76
C PHE A 94 11.25 7.26 4.31
N THR A 95 11.12 7.44 3.00
CA THR A 95 10.60 8.65 2.37
C THR A 95 9.47 8.25 1.44
N TYR A 96 8.23 8.56 1.83
CA TYR A 96 7.03 8.22 1.07
C TYR A 96 6.51 9.44 0.30
N ASN A 97 6.32 9.30 -1.01
CA ASN A 97 5.66 10.29 -1.85
C ASN A 97 4.27 9.78 -2.24
N SER A 98 3.23 10.39 -1.65
CA SER A 98 1.83 10.03 -1.92
C SER A 98 1.33 10.46 -3.30
N LEU A 99 2.03 11.31 -4.04
CA LEU A 99 1.63 11.65 -5.40
C LEU A 99 2.06 10.56 -6.40
N THR A 100 3.28 10.05 -6.22
CA THR A 100 3.88 9.05 -7.13
C THR A 100 3.77 7.62 -6.62
N GLY A 101 3.35 7.41 -5.37
CA GLY A 101 3.31 6.08 -4.74
C GLY A 101 4.69 5.49 -4.48
N THR A 102 5.73 6.31 -4.40
CA THR A 102 7.10 5.82 -4.20
C THR A 102 7.49 5.81 -2.74
N LEU A 103 8.13 4.73 -2.31
CA LEU A 103 8.68 4.54 -0.96
C LEU A 103 10.19 4.29 -1.07
N ALA A 104 10.96 5.36 -0.94
CA ALA A 104 12.41 5.26 -0.83
C ALA A 104 12.81 4.86 0.59
N TYR A 105 13.87 4.07 0.72
CA TYR A 105 14.32 3.58 2.02
C TYR A 105 15.84 3.50 2.15
N ASN A 106 16.34 3.72 3.37
CA ASN A 106 17.74 3.52 3.75
C ASN A 106 17.81 2.72 5.05
N ILE A 107 18.60 1.65 5.04
CA ILE A 107 18.65 0.63 6.09
C ILE A 107 20.02 0.62 6.72
N ARG A 108 20.04 0.64 8.06
CA ARG A 108 21.22 0.32 8.86
C ARG A 108 20.88 -0.77 9.86
N VAL A 109 21.64 -1.86 9.81
CA VAL A 109 21.55 -2.97 10.77
C VAL A 109 22.74 -2.89 11.72
N SER A 110 22.49 -3.15 13.00
CA SER A 110 23.51 -3.09 14.07
C SER A 110 23.28 -4.20 15.09
N GLY A 111 24.33 -4.59 15.81
CA GLY A 111 24.24 -5.63 16.85
C GLY A 111 24.18 -7.07 16.32
N VAL A 112 24.52 -7.29 15.06
CA VAL A 112 24.62 -8.61 14.39
C VAL A 112 25.65 -8.52 13.26
N ARG A 113 26.34 -9.62 12.96
CA ARG A 113 27.29 -9.70 11.83
C ARG A 113 26.49 -9.70 10.52
N ALA A 114 27.05 -9.12 9.46
CA ALA A 114 26.37 -9.06 8.15
C ALA A 114 25.92 -10.45 7.67
N ASP A 115 26.77 -11.48 7.80
CA ASP A 115 26.48 -12.86 7.36
C ASP A 115 25.44 -13.59 8.22
N ASP A 116 25.06 -13.00 9.35
CA ASP A 116 23.99 -13.50 10.21
C ASP A 116 22.66 -12.77 9.94
N VAL A 117 22.64 -11.79 9.02
CA VAL A 117 21.43 -11.12 8.53
C VAL A 117 20.96 -11.81 7.25
N PHE A 118 19.74 -12.32 7.26
CA PHE A 118 19.13 -12.94 6.08
C PHE A 118 18.34 -11.93 5.24
N ALA A 119 17.53 -11.09 5.91
CA ALA A 119 16.74 -10.07 5.24
C ALA A 119 16.23 -9.01 6.22
N VAL A 120 15.91 -7.85 5.65
CA VAL A 120 14.97 -6.89 6.24
C VAL A 120 13.77 -6.86 5.31
N VAL A 121 12.57 -7.06 5.86
CA VAL A 121 11.34 -7.23 5.09
C VAL A 121 10.23 -6.32 5.57
N LEU A 122 9.33 -5.97 4.65
CA LEU A 122 8.00 -5.47 4.94
C LEU A 122 7.04 -6.68 4.92
N SER A 123 6.32 -6.86 6.02
CA SER A 123 5.28 -7.87 6.15
C SER A 123 3.92 -7.22 6.36
N THR A 124 2.88 -7.91 5.94
CA THR A 124 1.48 -7.61 6.29
C THR A 124 0.83 -8.87 6.84
N ASN A 125 -0.48 -8.86 7.06
CA ASN A 125 -1.26 -10.03 7.50
C ASN A 125 -2.21 -10.48 6.41
N ASP A 126 -2.42 -11.80 6.31
CA ASP A 126 -3.54 -12.34 5.54
C ASP A 126 -4.88 -12.18 6.28
N GLU A 127 -5.97 -12.64 5.65
CA GLU A 127 -7.33 -12.58 6.21
C GLU A 127 -7.45 -13.34 7.54
N GLU A 128 -6.65 -14.40 7.74
CA GLU A 128 -6.57 -15.15 8.99
C GLU A 128 -5.60 -14.54 10.03
N GLY A 129 -5.01 -13.38 9.74
CA GLY A 129 -4.10 -12.67 10.63
C GLY A 129 -2.68 -13.25 10.67
N ARG A 130 -2.33 -14.18 9.79
CA ARG A 130 -0.99 -14.77 9.70
C ARG A 130 -0.07 -13.81 8.95
N PRO A 131 1.16 -13.59 9.46
CA PRO A 131 2.10 -12.69 8.81
C PRO A 131 2.63 -13.31 7.52
N TYR A 132 2.66 -12.54 6.44
CA TYR A 132 3.35 -12.90 5.21
C TYR A 132 4.23 -11.74 4.72
N ILE A 133 5.25 -12.07 3.92
CA ILE A 133 6.23 -11.12 3.41
C ILE A 133 5.67 -10.48 2.14
N GLU A 134 5.43 -9.16 2.17
CA GLU A 134 5.00 -8.41 1.00
C GLU A 134 6.21 -8.03 0.14
N ARG A 135 7.24 -7.42 0.77
CA ARG A 135 8.43 -6.92 0.08
C ARG A 135 9.69 -7.24 0.85
N ARG A 136 10.72 -7.68 0.14
CA ARG A 136 12.08 -7.78 0.67
C ARG A 136 12.83 -6.46 0.42
N LEU A 137 13.24 -5.79 1.49
CA LEU A 137 13.98 -4.52 1.37
C LEU A 137 15.49 -4.71 1.25
N ALA A 138 16.06 -5.73 1.91
CA ALA A 138 17.48 -6.05 1.84
C ALA A 138 17.76 -7.56 1.72
N GLY A 139 18.82 -7.86 0.97
CA GLY A 139 19.40 -9.20 0.79
C GLY A 139 20.20 -9.69 2.01
N PRO A 140 20.71 -10.93 1.97
CA PRO A 140 21.62 -11.44 3.00
C PRO A 140 22.94 -10.68 2.92
N SER A 141 23.61 -10.45 4.05
CA SER A 141 24.91 -9.74 4.11
C SER A 141 24.93 -8.30 3.57
N VAL A 142 23.80 -7.71 3.15
CA VAL A 142 23.74 -6.33 2.62
C VAL A 142 23.35 -5.35 3.74
N SER A 143 24.35 -4.68 4.34
CA SER A 143 24.14 -3.53 5.24
C SER A 143 25.35 -2.57 5.18
N PRO A 144 25.17 -1.27 4.86
CA PRO A 144 23.89 -0.59 4.62
C PRO A 144 23.26 -0.96 3.27
N ALA A 145 21.93 -0.87 3.21
CA ALA A 145 21.15 -1.09 1.99
C ALA A 145 20.23 0.11 1.74
N GLN A 146 20.01 0.45 0.48
CA GLN A 146 19.07 1.49 0.08
C GLN A 146 18.33 1.07 -1.18
N GLY A 147 17.13 1.60 -1.38
CA GLY A 147 16.32 1.30 -2.55
C GLY A 147 15.09 2.20 -2.63
N MET A 148 14.31 1.95 -3.67
CA MET A 148 13.04 2.60 -3.89
C MET A 148 12.03 1.57 -4.36
N LEU A 149 10.87 1.54 -3.70
CA LEU A 149 9.72 0.75 -4.11
C LEU A 149 8.70 1.66 -4.79
N THR A 150 8.06 1.15 -5.82
CA THR A 150 6.81 1.72 -6.33
C THR A 150 5.69 0.87 -5.78
N LEU A 151 4.84 1.48 -4.96
CA LEU A 151 3.72 0.80 -4.33
C LEU A 151 2.49 0.87 -5.23
N ASP A 152 1.80 -0.25 -5.37
CA ASP A 152 0.48 -0.28 -6.03
C ASP A 152 -0.62 0.31 -5.13
N THR A 153 -1.87 0.31 -5.61
CA THR A 153 -2.99 0.90 -4.87
C THR A 153 -3.20 0.24 -3.51
N ASP A 154 -3.20 -1.10 -3.47
CA ASP A 154 -3.53 -1.87 -2.28
C ASP A 154 -2.41 -1.73 -1.23
N GLU A 155 -1.14 -1.80 -1.66
CA GLU A 155 0.02 -1.55 -0.80
C GLU A 155 0.02 -0.13 -0.23
N ARG A 156 -0.43 0.86 -0.99
CA ARG A 156 -0.52 2.24 -0.51
C ARG A 156 -1.60 2.40 0.55
N GLU A 157 -2.76 1.76 0.37
CA GLU A 157 -3.81 1.74 1.40
C GLU A 157 -3.30 1.08 2.67
N GLN A 158 -2.64 -0.08 2.57
CA GLN A 158 -2.04 -0.78 3.70
C GLN A 158 -0.97 0.06 4.42
N LEU A 159 -0.13 0.81 3.69
CA LEU A 159 0.85 1.71 4.29
C LEU A 159 0.17 2.85 5.06
N GLU A 160 -0.88 3.44 4.48
CA GLU A 160 -1.59 4.57 5.07
C GLU A 160 -2.52 4.16 6.23
N SER A 161 -3.02 2.92 6.24
CA SER A 161 -3.77 2.32 7.36
C SER A 161 -2.86 1.77 8.48
N GLY A 162 -1.57 1.58 8.20
CA GLY A 162 -0.60 1.04 9.15
C GLY A 162 -0.62 -0.49 9.23
N GLU A 163 -1.02 -1.17 8.17
CA GLU A 163 -0.99 -2.64 8.08
C GLU A 163 0.39 -3.18 7.70
N PHE A 164 1.32 -2.32 7.27
CA PHE A 164 2.71 -2.72 7.09
C PHE A 164 3.47 -2.82 8.40
N TYR A 165 4.33 -3.82 8.45
CA TYR A 165 5.27 -4.04 9.55
C TYR A 165 6.68 -4.30 9.04
N LEU A 166 7.65 -3.79 9.79
CA LEU A 166 9.07 -4.00 9.56
C LEU A 166 9.57 -5.14 10.43
N GLU A 167 10.28 -6.08 9.80
CA GLU A 167 10.89 -7.21 10.46
C GLU A 167 12.35 -7.42 10.03
N LEU A 168 13.19 -7.81 10.99
CA LEU A 168 14.59 -8.17 10.79
C LEU A 168 14.74 -9.68 10.97
N MET A 169 15.17 -10.37 9.92
CA MET A 169 15.41 -11.81 9.91
C MET A 169 16.90 -12.10 10.07
N THR A 170 17.25 -12.85 11.12
CA THR A 170 18.64 -13.19 11.44
C THR A 170 18.80 -14.70 11.59
N ARG A 171 20.03 -15.20 11.59
CA ARG A 171 20.33 -16.63 11.77
C ARG A 171 19.66 -17.27 12.99
N ASN A 172 19.61 -16.56 14.11
CA ASN A 172 19.02 -17.06 15.35
C ASN A 172 17.49 -16.87 15.40
N HIS A 173 16.95 -15.96 14.58
CA HIS A 173 15.53 -15.64 14.49
C HIS A 173 15.13 -15.53 13.02
N PRO A 174 15.06 -16.66 12.29
CA PRO A 174 14.87 -16.66 10.84
C PRO A 174 13.50 -16.14 10.42
N PHE A 175 12.49 -16.28 11.28
CA PHE A 175 11.13 -15.76 11.07
C PHE A 175 10.95 -14.33 11.62
N GLY A 176 12.05 -13.67 12.01
CA GLY A 176 11.99 -12.36 12.65
C GLY A 176 11.48 -12.42 14.09
N THR A 177 11.93 -11.47 14.90
CA THR A 177 11.33 -11.18 16.22
C THR A 177 11.29 -9.66 16.37
N GLY A 178 10.21 -9.12 16.96
CA GLY A 178 10.08 -7.67 17.15
C GLY A 178 9.52 -6.92 15.95
N ARG A 179 8.38 -7.39 15.44
CA ARG A 179 7.57 -6.74 14.42
C ARG A 179 7.19 -5.31 14.82
N LYS A 180 7.40 -4.34 13.93
CA LYS A 180 7.11 -2.92 14.20
C LYS A 180 6.34 -2.25 13.07
N GLN A 181 5.22 -1.64 13.42
CA GLN A 181 4.33 -0.98 12.48
C GLN A 181 5.06 0.12 11.70
N VAL A 182 4.83 0.14 10.39
CA VAL A 182 5.36 1.12 9.45
C VAL A 182 4.23 2.05 9.11
N LEU A 183 4.20 3.21 9.77
CA LEU A 183 3.17 4.20 9.55
C LEU A 183 3.82 5.54 9.15
N PRO A 184 3.46 6.11 7.99
CA PRO A 184 3.80 7.48 7.66
C PRO A 184 3.02 8.39 8.60
N VAL A 185 3.68 8.93 9.63
CA VAL A 185 3.02 9.78 10.63
C VAL A 185 2.43 11.01 9.92
N ARG A 186 1.09 11.05 9.78
CA ARG A 186 0.33 12.28 9.54
C ARG A 186 0.02 12.87 10.91
N ARG A 187 0.70 13.96 11.28
CA ARG A 187 0.20 14.90 12.29
C ARG A 187 -0.32 16.12 11.56
#